data_AF-A0A3L9Z5U0-F1
#
_entry.id   AF-A0A3L9Z5U0-F1
#
_cell.length_a   1.000
_cell.length_b   1.000
_cell.length_c   1.000
_cell.angle_alpha   90.00
_cell.angle_beta   90.00
_cell.angle_gamma   90.00
#
_symmetry.space_group_name_H-M   'P 1'
#
loop_
_entity.id
_entity.type
_entity.pdbx_description
1 polymer ?
#
loop_
_entity_poly.entity_id
_entity_poly.type
_entity_poly.pdbx_seq_one_letter_code
_entity_poly.pdbx_strand_id
1 'polypeptide(L)'
;MYTPIQKSILAPSHASLPHDAEVGALQVPHIKRCWARWMSTRQGLVAAGAQAEAHRTQIVLSALGVGLEQTMQYVMRQAPDFATFEDWIVRTAGVPDAITVERLQALVEGHPAPQAFVELHAHIDAMEPVLDADDLAHWETHGYVVVRQAVPAADSAAAAQVVWDAVRADPADAQSWYAHAPRNTMVQLFQHPAFEVNRRSLRIHKAFAQLWGTADLWRSTDRCGFNAPERPGYPYGGQGMHWDVSLYQPIPFATQGILYLTDTPPEQGALTLVPGFHRRVGDWLSQLPADAAPRQQDLQALGATPIGADAGDLVIWHQALPHGPSPNRGTRPRLVQYINLTPAHVPCHEHWV
;
A
#
# COMPACT_ATOMS: atom_id res chain seq x y z
N MET A 1 46.14 32.06 19.04
CA MET A 1 46.08 30.71 18.45
C MET A 1 44.72 30.12 18.76
N TYR A 2 43.80 30.20 17.79
CA TYR A 2 42.48 29.58 17.89
C TYR A 2 42.62 28.16 17.33
N THR A 3 42.52 27.15 18.19
CA THR A 3 42.48 25.75 17.77
C THR A 3 41.04 25.42 17.38
N PRO A 4 40.75 25.03 16.11
CA PRO A 4 39.42 24.60 15.76
C PRO A 4 39.15 23.24 16.39
N ILE A 5 38.03 23.12 17.10
CA ILE A 5 37.50 21.84 17.58
C ILE A 5 37.12 21.03 16.34
N GLN A 6 37.94 20.04 15.99
CA GLN A 6 37.55 18.99 15.07
C GLN A 6 36.35 18.26 15.67
N LYS A 7 35.15 18.53 15.15
CA LYS A 7 34.02 17.61 15.32
C LYS A 7 34.44 16.30 14.65
N SER A 8 34.83 15.32 15.46
CA SER A 8 34.91 13.93 15.05
C SER A 8 33.53 13.55 14.52
N ILE A 9 33.40 13.44 13.20
CA ILE A 9 32.29 12.74 12.58
C ILE A 9 32.60 11.27 12.81
N LEU A 10 32.11 10.72 13.92
CA LEU A 10 32.10 9.28 14.14
C LEU A 10 31.37 8.65 12.94
N ALA A 11 32.04 7.73 12.25
CA ALA A 11 31.40 6.92 11.22
C ALA A 11 30.17 6.24 11.84
N PRO A 12 29.03 6.16 11.13
CA PRO A 12 27.82 5.54 11.66
C PRO A 12 28.14 4.09 12.06
N SER A 13 27.86 3.75 13.31
CA SER A 13 27.93 2.37 13.77
C SER A 13 26.81 1.57 13.11
N HIS A 14 27.18 0.52 12.37
CA HIS A 14 26.23 -0.37 11.72
C HIS A 14 25.80 -1.49 12.66
N ALA A 15 24.50 -1.76 12.73
CA ALA A 15 23.97 -2.91 13.44
C ALA A 15 24.20 -4.20 12.63
N SER A 16 24.66 -5.27 13.29
CA SER A 16 24.58 -6.61 12.71
C SER A 16 23.14 -7.09 12.80
N LEU A 17 22.56 -7.43 11.65
CA LEU A 17 21.17 -7.90 11.55
C LEU A 17 21.13 -9.44 11.50
N PRO A 18 20.09 -10.07 12.10
CA PRO A 18 19.82 -11.50 11.98
C PRO A 18 19.83 -11.99 10.52
N HIS A 19 20.16 -13.26 10.32
CA HIS A 19 20.09 -13.89 8.99
C HIS A 19 18.63 -13.93 8.51
N ASP A 20 18.40 -13.85 7.19
CA ASP A 20 17.04 -13.77 6.63
C ASP A 20 16.18 -14.98 6.98
N ALA A 21 16.80 -16.17 6.99
CA ALA A 21 16.17 -17.43 7.38
C ALA A 21 16.06 -17.66 8.91
N GLU A 22 16.49 -16.72 9.75
CA GLU A 22 16.41 -16.87 11.20
C GLU A 22 14.96 -16.70 11.69
N VAL A 23 14.43 -17.70 12.40
CA VAL A 23 13.03 -17.76 12.81
C VAL A 23 12.84 -17.71 14.34
N GLY A 24 11.63 -17.32 14.75
CA GLY A 24 11.14 -17.36 16.13
C GLY A 24 10.11 -18.47 16.37
N ALA A 25 9.24 -18.25 17.35
CA ALA A 25 8.15 -19.17 17.67
C ALA A 25 7.15 -19.34 16.52
N LEU A 26 6.96 -18.30 15.69
CA LEU A 26 6.05 -18.34 14.56
C LEU A 26 6.62 -19.08 13.33
N GLN A 27 7.90 -19.48 13.36
CA GLN A 27 8.59 -20.13 12.24
C GLN A 27 8.61 -19.30 10.94
N VAL A 28 8.35 -17.99 11.05
CA VAL A 28 8.30 -17.06 9.92
C VAL A 28 9.69 -16.46 9.69
N PRO A 29 10.29 -16.62 8.50
CA PRO A 29 11.58 -16.01 8.19
C PRO A 29 11.41 -14.50 7.97
N HIS A 30 12.53 -13.77 7.91
CA HIS A 30 12.65 -12.32 7.71
C HIS A 30 12.05 -11.43 8.81
N ILE A 31 11.04 -11.88 9.56
CA ILE A 31 10.35 -11.06 10.57
C ILE A 31 11.28 -10.64 11.73
N LYS A 32 12.22 -11.50 12.13
CA LYS A 32 13.24 -11.19 13.14
C LYS A 32 14.21 -10.13 12.67
N ARG A 33 14.64 -10.24 11.41
CA ARG A 33 15.51 -9.27 10.75
C ARG A 33 14.82 -7.90 10.65
N CYS A 34 13.53 -7.90 10.32
CA CYS A 34 12.69 -6.70 10.26
C CYS A 34 12.57 -6.00 11.63
N TRP A 35 12.23 -6.76 12.68
CA TRP A 35 12.21 -6.27 14.06
C TRP A 35 13.57 -5.69 14.49
N ALA A 36 14.66 -6.42 14.28
CA ALA A 36 16.00 -6.00 14.65
C ALA A 36 16.43 -4.70 13.95
N ARG A 37 16.03 -4.51 12.70
CA ARG A 37 16.26 -3.27 11.96
C ARG A 37 15.59 -2.08 12.64
N TRP A 38 14.29 -2.15 12.93
CA TRP A 38 13.61 -1.03 13.60
C TRP A 38 14.15 -0.77 15.00
N MET A 39 14.48 -1.81 15.76
CA MET A 39 15.13 -1.66 17.06
C MET A 39 16.50 -0.98 16.97
N SER A 40 17.26 -1.28 15.90
CA SER A 40 18.53 -0.60 15.60
C SER A 40 18.30 0.88 15.25
N THR A 41 17.30 1.19 14.40
CA THR A 41 16.93 2.57 14.05
C THR A 41 16.55 3.38 15.29
N ARG A 42 15.83 2.78 16.25
CA ARG A 42 15.52 3.43 17.54
C ARG A 42 16.76 3.80 18.36
N GLN A 43 17.84 3.03 18.23
CA GLN A 43 19.10 3.27 18.91
C GLN A 43 20.00 4.27 18.15
N GLY A 44 19.50 4.87 17.06
CA GLY A 44 20.27 5.78 16.21
C GLY A 44 21.27 5.06 15.29
N LEU A 45 21.15 3.73 15.15
CA LEU A 45 21.99 2.95 14.25
C LEU A 45 21.42 2.95 12.84
N VAL A 46 22.30 3.05 11.84
CA VAL A 46 21.92 2.97 10.43
C VAL A 46 22.09 1.52 9.97
N ALA A 47 20.96 0.86 9.72
CA ALA A 47 20.94 -0.43 9.04
C ALA A 47 20.97 -0.21 7.53
N ALA A 48 22.00 -0.73 6.85
CA ALA A 48 22.09 -0.71 5.40
C ALA A 48 20.98 -1.58 4.75
N GLY A 49 20.65 -1.31 3.48
CA GLY A 49 19.74 -2.13 2.67
C GLY A 49 18.26 -2.03 3.03
N ALA A 50 17.84 -1.01 3.80
CA ALA A 50 16.44 -0.85 4.21
C ALA A 50 15.49 -0.73 3.01
N GLN A 51 15.89 -0.02 1.95
CA GLN A 51 15.08 0.12 0.73
C GLN A 51 14.99 -1.20 -0.05
N ALA A 52 16.11 -1.92 -0.19
CA ALA A 52 16.17 -3.20 -0.89
C ALA A 52 15.32 -4.29 -0.21
N GLU A 53 15.16 -4.21 1.11
CA GLU A 53 14.36 -5.16 1.89
C GLU A 53 12.92 -4.68 2.16
N ALA A 54 12.59 -3.42 1.85
CA ALA A 54 11.28 -2.84 2.15
C ALA A 54 10.13 -3.66 1.55
N HIS A 55 10.30 -4.13 0.31
CA HIS A 55 9.31 -4.96 -0.37
C HIS A 55 9.10 -6.32 0.33
N ARG A 56 10.20 -6.99 0.70
CA ARG A 56 10.15 -8.26 1.44
C ARG A 56 9.50 -8.08 2.81
N THR A 57 9.82 -6.98 3.51
CA THR A 57 9.17 -6.60 4.76
C THR A 57 7.66 -6.44 4.55
N GLN A 58 7.22 -5.73 3.52
CA GLN A 58 5.79 -5.54 3.25
C GLN A 58 5.07 -6.85 2.96
N ILE A 59 5.69 -7.76 2.19
CA ILE A 59 5.15 -9.10 1.91
C ILE A 59 4.97 -9.89 3.21
N VAL A 60 6.02 -9.98 4.03
CA VAL A 60 6.00 -10.78 5.26
C VAL A 60 4.95 -10.24 6.23
N LEU A 61 4.90 -8.92 6.46
CA LEU A 61 3.89 -8.33 7.34
C LEU A 61 2.46 -8.53 6.80
N SER A 62 2.28 -8.37 5.48
CA SER A 62 0.97 -8.57 4.86
C SER A 62 0.50 -10.01 4.97
N ALA A 63 1.39 -10.97 4.76
CA ALA A 63 1.14 -12.40 4.93
C ALA A 63 0.81 -12.76 6.40
N LEU A 64 1.36 -12.02 7.37
CA LEU A 64 1.02 -12.13 8.79
C LEU A 64 -0.26 -11.37 9.17
N GLY A 65 -0.93 -10.72 8.22
CA GLY A 65 -2.17 -9.98 8.47
C GLY A 65 -1.99 -8.68 9.26
N VAL A 66 -0.77 -8.11 9.31
CA VAL A 66 -0.48 -6.84 9.99
C VAL A 66 -0.02 -5.76 9.01
N GLY A 67 -0.44 -4.52 9.26
CA GLY A 67 -0.05 -3.38 8.42
C GLY A 67 1.38 -2.91 8.70
N LEU A 68 2.08 -2.38 7.67
CA LEU A 68 3.43 -1.83 7.83
C LEU A 68 3.46 -0.68 8.85
N GLU A 69 2.58 0.33 8.69
CA GLU A 69 2.52 1.47 9.61
C GLU A 69 2.10 1.03 11.02
N GLN A 70 1.10 0.14 11.13
CA GLN A 70 0.64 -0.44 12.40
C GLN A 70 1.80 -1.11 13.16
N THR A 71 2.57 -1.93 12.46
CA THR A 71 3.72 -2.66 13.01
C THR A 71 4.83 -1.72 13.41
N MET A 72 5.21 -0.78 12.52
CA MET A 72 6.23 0.22 12.81
C MET A 72 5.86 1.06 14.02
N GLN A 73 4.62 1.56 14.11
CA GLN A 73 4.18 2.34 15.26
C GLN A 73 4.27 1.55 16.58
N TYR A 74 3.89 0.27 16.57
CA TYR A 74 4.01 -0.58 17.75
C TYR A 74 5.48 -0.76 18.17
N VAL A 75 6.35 -1.18 17.25
CA VAL A 75 7.77 -1.44 17.55
C VAL A 75 8.48 -0.15 17.99
N MET A 76 8.23 0.97 17.31
CA MET A 76 8.86 2.27 17.61
C MET A 76 8.38 2.88 18.92
N ARG A 77 7.17 2.57 19.39
CA ARG A 77 6.65 3.05 20.68
C ARG A 77 7.01 2.11 21.83
N GLN A 78 6.75 0.81 21.68
CA GLN A 78 6.78 -0.14 22.80
C GLN A 78 8.15 -0.77 23.07
N ALA A 79 9.04 -0.80 22.08
CA ALA A 79 10.40 -1.37 22.21
C ALA A 79 10.39 -2.86 22.63
N PRO A 80 9.51 -3.70 22.08
CA PRO A 80 9.36 -5.08 22.55
C PRO A 80 10.64 -5.87 22.28
N ASP A 81 10.92 -6.87 23.12
CA ASP A 81 11.79 -7.96 22.71
C ASP A 81 11.13 -8.79 21.60
N PHE A 82 11.90 -9.68 20.95
CA PHE A 82 11.39 -10.39 19.78
C PHE A 82 10.22 -11.34 20.10
N ALA A 83 10.23 -11.99 21.26
CA ALA A 83 9.13 -12.87 21.67
C ALA A 83 7.84 -12.08 21.92
N THR A 84 7.93 -10.93 22.59
CA THR A 84 6.79 -10.03 22.82
C THR A 84 6.24 -9.47 21.51
N PHE A 85 7.11 -9.25 20.51
CA PHE A 85 6.72 -8.84 19.18
C PHE A 85 5.93 -9.94 18.43
N GLU A 86 6.38 -11.19 18.49
CA GLU A 86 5.63 -12.34 17.93
C GLU A 86 4.25 -12.49 18.61
N ASP A 87 4.19 -12.38 19.94
CA ASP A 87 2.93 -12.41 20.68
C ASP A 87 1.99 -11.27 20.27
N TRP A 88 2.52 -10.09 19.96
CA TRP A 88 1.73 -8.97 19.46
C TRP A 88 1.15 -9.24 18.08
N ILE A 89 1.91 -9.86 17.16
CA ILE A 89 1.40 -10.28 15.86
C ILE A 89 0.21 -11.23 16.05
N VAL A 90 0.36 -12.26 16.89
CA VAL A 90 -0.71 -13.24 17.15
C VAL A 90 -1.95 -12.61 17.78
N ARG A 91 -1.78 -11.72 18.76
CA ARG A 91 -2.92 -11.00 19.37
C ARG A 91 -3.63 -10.07 18.38
N THR A 92 -2.90 -9.54 17.40
CA THR A 92 -3.42 -8.54 16.45
C THR A 92 -4.12 -9.19 15.26
N ALA A 93 -3.51 -10.21 14.66
CA ALA A 93 -3.96 -10.80 13.41
C ALA A 93 -4.29 -12.31 13.49
N GLY A 94 -4.04 -12.94 14.65
CA GLY A 94 -4.16 -14.38 14.83
C GLY A 94 -2.86 -15.14 14.55
N VAL A 95 -2.89 -16.44 14.81
CA VAL A 95 -1.77 -17.33 14.47
C VAL A 95 -1.70 -17.44 12.93
N PRO A 96 -0.53 -17.20 12.31
CA PRO A 96 -0.36 -17.36 10.86
C PRO A 96 -0.70 -18.78 10.42
N ASP A 97 -1.39 -18.92 9.30
CA ASP A 97 -1.71 -20.24 8.77
C ASP A 97 -0.44 -20.96 8.29
N ALA A 98 -0.38 -22.27 8.51
CA ALA A 98 0.83 -23.05 8.26
C ALA A 98 1.29 -22.99 6.79
N ILE A 99 0.35 -22.92 5.84
CA ILE A 99 0.69 -22.90 4.41
C ILE A 99 1.22 -21.53 3.96
N THR A 100 0.78 -20.44 4.57
CA THR A 100 1.38 -19.11 4.39
C THR A 100 2.79 -19.07 4.96
N VAL A 101 3.02 -19.67 6.14
CA VAL A 101 4.38 -19.80 6.70
C VAL A 101 5.29 -20.61 5.77
N GLU A 102 4.81 -21.74 5.25
CA GLU A 102 5.53 -22.56 4.27
C GLU A 102 5.86 -21.77 2.99
N ARG A 103 4.91 -20.94 2.48
CA ARG A 103 5.16 -20.06 1.33
C ARG A 103 6.24 -19.01 1.61
N LEU A 104 6.27 -18.44 2.82
CA LEU A 104 7.31 -17.48 3.22
C LEU A 104 8.69 -18.16 3.36
N GLN A 105 8.74 -19.37 3.90
CA GLN A 105 9.95 -20.18 3.97
C GLN A 105 10.47 -20.49 2.57
N ALA A 106 9.60 -20.96 1.67
CA ALA A 106 9.96 -21.22 0.28
C ALA A 106 10.51 -19.97 -0.43
N LEU A 107 9.90 -18.79 -0.20
CA LEU A 107 10.39 -17.53 -0.74
C LEU A 107 11.80 -17.15 -0.25
N VAL A 108 12.11 -17.38 1.02
CA VAL A 108 13.43 -17.03 1.59
C VAL A 108 14.50 -18.05 1.19
N GLU A 109 14.13 -19.33 1.09
CA GLU A 109 15.03 -20.42 0.72
C GLU A 109 15.23 -20.58 -0.79
N GLY A 110 14.39 -19.94 -1.61
CA GLY A 110 14.40 -20.10 -3.06
C GLY A 110 13.79 -21.42 -3.54
N HIS A 111 12.87 -22.00 -2.76
CA HIS A 111 12.13 -23.19 -3.11
C HIS A 111 10.83 -22.85 -3.85
N PRO A 112 10.23 -23.81 -4.60
CA PRO A 112 8.91 -23.65 -5.18
C PRO A 112 7.83 -23.35 -4.13
N ALA A 113 6.80 -22.59 -4.51
CA ALA A 113 5.66 -22.33 -3.63
C ALA A 113 4.93 -23.65 -3.25
N PRO A 114 4.27 -23.70 -2.08
CA PRO A 114 3.49 -24.87 -1.66
C PRO A 114 2.42 -25.24 -2.69
N GLN A 115 2.08 -26.53 -2.77
CA GLN A 115 1.18 -27.08 -3.79
C GLN A 115 -0.16 -26.35 -3.89
N ALA A 116 -0.77 -25.94 -2.77
CA ALA A 116 -2.05 -25.21 -2.81
C ALA A 116 -1.92 -23.82 -3.48
N PHE A 117 -0.78 -23.16 -3.35
CA PHE A 117 -0.53 -21.90 -4.06
C PHE A 117 -0.24 -22.15 -5.55
N VAL A 118 0.47 -23.23 -5.89
CA VAL A 118 0.65 -23.65 -7.30
C VAL A 118 -0.72 -23.90 -7.96
N GLU A 119 -1.62 -24.60 -7.28
CA GLU A 119 -2.99 -24.86 -7.77
C GLU A 119 -3.81 -23.58 -7.87
N LEU A 120 -3.72 -22.68 -6.87
CA LEU A 120 -4.37 -21.37 -6.93
C LEU A 120 -3.87 -20.55 -8.12
N HIS A 121 -2.55 -20.49 -8.34
CA HIS A 121 -1.97 -19.72 -9.45
C HIS A 121 -2.44 -20.30 -10.80
N ALA A 122 -2.39 -21.62 -10.97
CA ALA A 122 -2.90 -22.28 -12.17
C ALA A 122 -4.39 -22.02 -12.40
N HIS A 123 -5.19 -21.99 -11.33
CA HIS A 123 -6.61 -21.63 -11.41
C HIS A 123 -6.80 -20.18 -11.88
N ILE A 124 -6.09 -19.22 -11.28
CA ILE A 124 -6.14 -17.81 -11.69
C ILE A 124 -5.72 -17.66 -13.16
N ASP A 125 -4.65 -18.32 -13.60
CA ASP A 125 -4.19 -18.24 -14.99
C ASP A 125 -5.26 -18.78 -15.95
N ALA A 126 -5.95 -19.85 -15.58
CA ALA A 126 -7.03 -20.46 -16.37
C ALA A 126 -8.37 -19.71 -16.34
N MET A 127 -8.57 -18.75 -15.43
CA MET A 127 -9.80 -17.94 -15.40
C MET A 127 -9.92 -17.11 -16.68
N GLU A 128 -11.17 -16.84 -17.08
CA GLU A 128 -11.48 -15.85 -18.12
C GLU A 128 -10.84 -14.49 -17.77
N PRO A 129 -10.39 -13.73 -18.78
CA PRO A 129 -9.87 -12.38 -18.57
C PRO A 129 -10.87 -11.49 -17.80
N VAL A 130 -10.36 -10.78 -16.80
CA VAL A 130 -11.11 -9.76 -16.07
C VAL A 130 -10.94 -8.39 -16.71
N LEU A 131 -9.73 -8.11 -17.19
CA LEU A 131 -9.42 -6.98 -18.05
C LEU A 131 -9.47 -7.45 -19.51
N ASP A 132 -10.29 -6.82 -20.33
CA ASP A 132 -10.35 -7.13 -21.76
C ASP A 132 -9.26 -6.37 -22.56
N ALA A 133 -9.32 -6.45 -23.90
CA ALA A 133 -8.34 -5.79 -24.75
C ALA A 133 -8.42 -4.25 -24.66
N ASP A 134 -9.61 -3.69 -24.46
CA ASP A 134 -9.82 -2.25 -24.35
C ASP A 134 -9.34 -1.76 -22.98
N ASP A 135 -9.59 -2.53 -21.91
CA ASP A 135 -9.04 -2.27 -20.57
C ASP A 135 -7.50 -2.24 -20.58
N LEU A 136 -6.88 -3.22 -21.24
CA LEU A 136 -5.42 -3.29 -21.36
C LEU A 136 -4.87 -2.15 -22.24
N ALA A 137 -5.55 -1.79 -23.33
CA ALA A 137 -5.16 -0.64 -24.14
C ALA A 137 -5.29 0.69 -23.37
N HIS A 138 -6.31 0.81 -22.53
CA HIS A 138 -6.51 1.94 -21.63
C HIS A 138 -5.41 1.98 -20.56
N TRP A 139 -5.06 0.85 -19.94
CA TRP A 139 -3.92 0.75 -19.02
C TRP A 139 -2.61 1.21 -19.68
N GLU A 140 -2.29 0.70 -20.86
CA GLU A 140 -1.05 1.09 -21.57
C GLU A 140 -1.03 2.59 -21.90
N THR A 141 -2.18 3.16 -22.26
CA THR A 141 -2.29 4.57 -22.63
C THR A 141 -2.28 5.49 -21.42
N HIS A 142 -3.02 5.15 -20.38
CA HIS A 142 -3.35 6.03 -19.27
C HIS A 142 -2.72 5.65 -17.93
N GLY A 143 -2.18 4.44 -17.81
CA GLY A 143 -1.48 3.96 -16.62
C GLY A 143 -2.41 3.61 -15.46
N TYR A 144 -3.71 3.48 -15.70
CA TYR A 144 -4.69 3.03 -14.72
C TYR A 144 -5.82 2.26 -15.40
N VAL A 145 -6.56 1.46 -14.64
CA VAL A 145 -7.74 0.73 -15.11
C VAL A 145 -8.78 0.63 -13.99
N VAL A 146 -10.07 0.57 -14.36
CA VAL A 146 -11.18 0.38 -13.42
C VAL A 146 -11.73 -1.03 -13.59
N VAL A 147 -11.44 -1.91 -12.64
CA VAL A 147 -12.03 -3.25 -12.58
C VAL A 147 -13.44 -3.13 -12.05
N ARG A 148 -14.42 -3.16 -12.97
CA ARG A 148 -15.83 -3.08 -12.60
C ARG A 148 -16.28 -4.33 -11.85
N GLN A 149 -17.04 -4.12 -10.78
CA GLN A 149 -17.57 -5.15 -9.90
C GLN A 149 -16.48 -6.12 -9.45
N ALA A 150 -15.34 -5.58 -9.01
CA ALA A 150 -14.19 -6.34 -8.54
C ALA A 150 -14.54 -7.21 -7.32
N VAL A 151 -15.52 -6.77 -6.53
CA VAL A 151 -16.20 -7.55 -5.50
C VAL A 151 -17.73 -7.40 -5.62
N PRO A 152 -18.52 -8.36 -5.13
CA PRO A 152 -19.96 -8.21 -4.98
C PRO A 152 -20.35 -6.98 -4.14
N ALA A 153 -21.48 -6.36 -4.47
CA ALA A 153 -21.99 -5.20 -3.73
C ALA A 153 -22.22 -5.48 -2.23
N ALA A 154 -22.59 -6.72 -1.88
CA ALA A 154 -22.77 -7.13 -0.49
C ALA A 154 -21.45 -7.12 0.30
N ASP A 155 -20.36 -7.58 -0.31
CA ASP A 155 -19.03 -7.62 0.33
C ASP A 155 -18.47 -6.19 0.49
N SER A 156 -18.69 -5.35 -0.52
CA SER A 156 -18.39 -3.92 -0.49
C SER A 156 -19.16 -3.20 0.64
N ALA A 157 -20.47 -3.44 0.76
CA ALA A 157 -21.31 -2.87 1.81
C ALA A 157 -20.90 -3.35 3.22
N ALA A 158 -20.56 -4.64 3.37
CA ALA A 158 -20.08 -5.18 4.63
C ALA A 158 -18.77 -4.51 5.07
N ALA A 159 -17.84 -4.31 4.14
CA ALA A 159 -16.61 -3.56 4.41
C ALA A 159 -16.88 -2.06 4.66
N ALA A 160 -17.84 -1.44 4.00
CA ALA A 160 -18.23 -0.05 4.26
C ALA A 160 -18.73 0.13 5.68
N GLN A 161 -19.56 -0.80 6.19
CA GLN A 161 -20.06 -0.77 7.56
C GLN A 161 -18.92 -0.76 8.59
N VAL A 162 -17.87 -1.55 8.34
CA VAL A 162 -16.68 -1.60 9.19
C VAL A 162 -15.99 -0.24 9.27
N VAL A 163 -15.92 0.49 8.14
CA VAL A 163 -15.34 1.83 8.12
C VAL A 163 -16.22 2.81 8.91
N TRP A 164 -17.54 2.76 8.73
CA TRP A 164 -18.49 3.58 9.49
C TRP A 164 -18.36 3.37 10.99
N ASP A 165 -18.30 2.11 11.44
CA ASP A 165 -18.13 1.73 12.84
C ASP A 165 -16.79 2.24 13.39
N ALA A 166 -15.71 2.12 12.60
CA ALA A 166 -14.37 2.57 12.98
C ALA A 166 -14.30 4.08 13.22
N VAL A 167 -14.99 4.88 12.39
CA VAL A 167 -15.10 6.34 12.57
C VAL A 167 -16.28 6.75 13.45
N ARG A 168 -17.01 5.79 14.02
CA ARG A 168 -18.16 6.01 14.93
C ARG A 168 -19.18 6.99 14.33
N ALA A 169 -19.48 6.82 13.05
CA ALA A 169 -20.40 7.70 12.33
C ALA A 169 -21.58 6.91 11.76
N ASP A 170 -22.74 7.55 11.73
CA ASP A 170 -23.97 7.04 11.15
C ASP A 170 -24.12 7.57 9.72
N PRO A 171 -24.28 6.71 8.70
CA PRO A 171 -24.53 7.13 7.33
C PRO A 171 -25.72 8.10 7.18
N ALA A 172 -26.71 8.05 8.07
CA ALA A 172 -27.90 8.91 8.06
C ALA A 172 -27.73 10.23 8.84
N ASP A 173 -26.69 10.38 9.66
CA ASP A 173 -26.41 11.62 10.41
C ASP A 173 -25.12 12.30 9.92
N ALA A 174 -25.29 13.31 9.07
CA ALA A 174 -24.18 14.09 8.53
C ALA A 174 -23.31 14.77 9.60
N GLN A 175 -23.84 15.06 10.79
CA GLN A 175 -23.02 15.67 11.85
C GLN A 175 -22.04 14.66 12.46
N SER A 176 -22.45 13.39 12.57
CA SER A 176 -21.62 12.31 13.12
C SER A 176 -20.34 12.07 12.29
N TRP A 177 -20.36 12.36 10.99
CA TRP A 177 -19.26 12.09 10.04
C TRP A 177 -17.96 12.80 10.41
N TYR A 178 -17.99 13.87 11.19
CA TYR A 178 -16.84 14.74 11.40
C TYR A 178 -16.12 14.52 12.73
N ALA A 179 -16.79 13.92 13.72
CA ALA A 179 -16.29 13.88 15.10
C ALA A 179 -15.01 13.03 15.25
N HIS A 180 -14.95 11.90 14.55
CA HIS A 180 -13.79 10.99 14.58
C HIS A 180 -13.21 10.71 13.19
N ALA A 181 -13.59 11.49 12.17
CA ALA A 181 -13.01 11.35 10.85
C ALA A 181 -11.52 11.73 10.86
N PRO A 182 -10.66 10.92 10.21
CA PRO A 182 -9.25 11.22 10.11
C PRO A 182 -9.02 12.45 9.23
N ARG A 183 -8.18 13.38 9.71
CA ARG A 183 -7.85 14.60 8.94
C ARG A 183 -7.11 14.30 7.64
N ASN A 184 -6.33 13.22 7.62
CA ASN A 184 -5.56 12.77 6.44
C ASN A 184 -6.32 11.73 5.59
N THR A 185 -7.62 11.53 5.82
CA THR A 185 -8.48 10.51 5.18
C THR A 185 -8.18 9.05 5.52
N MET A 186 -7.07 8.74 6.20
CA MET A 186 -6.63 7.37 6.45
C MET A 186 -7.18 6.85 7.78
N VAL A 187 -7.91 5.73 7.74
CA VAL A 187 -8.41 5.04 8.93
C VAL A 187 -7.49 3.87 9.24
N GLN A 188 -6.80 3.89 10.39
CA GLN A 188 -5.82 2.88 10.81
C GLN A 188 -6.48 1.58 11.27
N LEU A 189 -7.21 0.93 10.36
CA LEU A 189 -7.88 -0.34 10.57
C LEU A 189 -7.48 -1.31 9.44
N PHE A 190 -6.91 -2.44 9.84
CA PHE A 190 -6.30 -3.40 8.93
C PHE A 190 -7.01 -4.76 8.99
N GLN A 191 -7.34 -5.21 10.20
CA GLN A 191 -7.97 -6.50 10.44
C GLN A 191 -9.49 -6.37 10.51
N HIS A 192 -10.20 -7.07 9.62
CA HIS A 192 -11.63 -7.37 9.76
C HIS A 192 -12.01 -8.48 8.76
N PRO A 193 -12.88 -9.45 9.11
CA PRO A 193 -13.30 -10.50 8.17
C PRO A 193 -13.86 -9.97 6.84
N ALA A 194 -14.63 -8.88 6.87
CA ALA A 194 -15.16 -8.23 5.66
C ALA A 194 -14.04 -7.69 4.73
N PHE A 195 -12.93 -7.20 5.29
CA PHE A 195 -11.78 -6.77 4.50
C PHE A 195 -11.04 -7.96 3.90
N GLU A 196 -10.96 -9.08 4.62
CA GLU A 196 -10.34 -10.33 4.13
C GLU A 196 -11.12 -10.94 2.97
N VAL A 197 -12.45 -10.88 2.99
CA VAL A 197 -13.29 -11.33 1.85
C VAL A 197 -12.89 -10.56 0.58
N ASN A 198 -12.78 -9.23 0.65
CA ASN A 198 -12.37 -8.40 -0.48
C ASN A 198 -10.93 -8.71 -0.94
N ARG A 199 -9.97 -8.81 0.00
CA ARG A 199 -8.56 -9.15 -0.32
C ARG A 199 -8.40 -10.50 -1.00
N ARG A 200 -9.33 -11.44 -0.75
CA ARG A 200 -9.32 -12.80 -1.32
C ARG A 200 -10.13 -12.92 -2.61
N SER A 201 -10.66 -11.84 -3.17
CA SER A 201 -11.35 -11.87 -4.46
C SER A 201 -10.44 -12.39 -5.57
N LEU A 202 -10.83 -13.52 -6.18
CA LEU A 202 -10.13 -14.09 -7.34
C LEU A 202 -10.21 -13.17 -8.55
N ARG A 203 -11.27 -12.36 -8.66
CA ARG A 203 -11.43 -11.37 -9.74
C ARG A 203 -10.39 -10.25 -9.61
N ILE A 204 -10.15 -9.77 -8.38
CA ILE A 204 -9.05 -8.83 -8.11
C ILE A 204 -7.70 -9.49 -8.42
N HIS A 205 -7.48 -10.72 -7.96
CA HIS A 205 -6.23 -11.43 -8.23
C HIS A 205 -5.97 -11.56 -9.73
N LYS A 206 -6.96 -12.01 -10.50
CA LYS A 206 -6.86 -12.14 -11.96
C LYS A 206 -6.53 -10.81 -12.63
N ALA A 207 -7.15 -9.70 -12.23
CA ALA A 207 -6.84 -8.38 -12.79
C ALA A 207 -5.37 -7.99 -12.59
N PHE A 208 -4.84 -8.13 -11.37
CA PHE A 208 -3.41 -7.88 -11.12
C PHE A 208 -2.51 -8.88 -11.85
N ALA A 209 -2.91 -10.16 -11.95
CA ALA A 209 -2.14 -11.17 -12.67
C ALA A 209 -2.01 -10.85 -14.16
N GLN A 210 -3.07 -10.31 -14.79
CA GLN A 210 -3.01 -9.85 -16.18
C GLN A 210 -2.02 -8.69 -16.36
N LEU A 211 -1.96 -7.75 -15.40
CA LEU A 211 -1.03 -6.60 -15.45
C LEU A 211 0.42 -7.01 -15.16
N TRP A 212 0.64 -7.94 -14.24
CA TRP A 212 1.96 -8.42 -13.86
C TRP A 212 2.50 -9.54 -14.77
N GLY A 213 1.64 -10.18 -15.56
CA GLY A 213 1.97 -11.36 -16.36
C GLY A 213 2.23 -12.62 -15.54
N THR A 214 1.80 -12.66 -14.28
CA THR A 214 1.96 -13.83 -13.39
C THR A 214 0.86 -13.85 -12.31
N ALA A 215 0.34 -15.03 -12.01
CA ALA A 215 -0.55 -15.24 -10.87
C ALA A 215 0.20 -15.41 -9.53
N ASP A 216 1.53 -15.57 -9.52
CA ASP A 216 2.31 -15.65 -8.28
C ASP A 216 2.48 -14.27 -7.63
N LEU A 217 1.41 -13.86 -6.95
CA LEU A 217 1.30 -12.56 -6.32
C LEU A 217 1.03 -12.69 -4.82
N TRP A 218 1.54 -11.72 -4.08
CA TRP A 218 1.34 -11.52 -2.65
C TRP A 218 0.36 -10.38 -2.43
N ARG A 219 -0.68 -10.65 -1.64
CA ARG A 219 -1.72 -9.68 -1.28
C ARG A 219 -1.22 -8.77 -0.16
N SER A 220 -1.54 -7.48 -0.25
CA SER A 220 -1.25 -6.53 0.82
C SER A 220 -2.27 -6.64 1.97
N THR A 221 -1.79 -6.41 3.19
CA THR A 221 -2.65 -6.05 4.33
C THR A 221 -2.47 -4.57 4.61
N ASP A 222 -3.41 -3.77 4.11
CA ASP A 222 -3.38 -2.31 4.22
C ASP A 222 -4.66 -1.76 4.84
N ARG A 223 -4.64 -0.47 5.13
CA ARG A 223 -5.69 0.29 5.79
C ARG A 223 -6.89 0.58 4.90
N CYS A 224 -7.88 1.26 5.45
CA CYS A 224 -9.03 1.81 4.73
C CYS A 224 -9.02 3.34 4.78
N GLY A 225 -9.96 3.97 4.08
CA GLY A 225 -10.07 5.42 4.00
C GLY A 225 -11.49 5.92 4.22
N PHE A 226 -11.59 7.08 4.85
CA PHE A 226 -12.81 7.84 5.09
C PHE A 226 -12.54 9.32 4.81
N ASN A 227 -13.17 9.87 3.77
CA ASN A 227 -13.01 11.28 3.37
C ASN A 227 -14.36 11.99 3.43
N ALA A 228 -14.63 12.74 4.50
CA ALA A 228 -15.88 13.50 4.67
C ALA A 228 -15.94 14.74 3.74
N PRO A 229 -17.14 15.18 3.34
CA PRO A 229 -17.30 16.42 2.57
C PRO A 229 -16.72 17.64 3.27
N GLU A 230 -16.07 18.53 2.52
CA GLU A 230 -15.61 19.81 3.04
C GLU A 230 -16.77 20.65 3.55
N ARG A 231 -16.57 21.35 4.67
CA ARG A 231 -17.52 22.34 5.18
C ARG A 231 -16.78 23.47 5.90
N PRO A 232 -17.42 24.62 6.17
CA PRO A 232 -16.82 25.66 7.00
C PRO A 232 -16.31 25.08 8.33
N GLY A 233 -15.03 25.32 8.64
CA GLY A 233 -14.35 24.75 9.83
C GLY A 233 -13.83 23.31 9.68
N TYR A 234 -14.04 22.67 8.52
CA TYR A 234 -13.49 21.36 8.17
C TYR A 234 -13.02 21.37 6.70
N PRO A 235 -11.90 22.06 6.39
CA PRO A 235 -11.29 21.98 5.07
C PRO A 235 -10.60 20.63 4.86
N TYR A 236 -10.36 20.26 3.61
CA TYR A 236 -9.58 19.08 3.26
C TYR A 236 -8.16 19.14 3.89
N GLY A 237 -7.80 18.10 4.63
CA GLY A 237 -6.51 17.97 5.32
C GLY A 237 -5.64 16.81 4.83
N GLY A 238 -6.04 16.15 3.74
CA GLY A 238 -5.27 15.06 3.16
C GLY A 238 -4.01 15.55 2.45
N GLN A 239 -3.06 14.65 2.26
CA GLN A 239 -1.92 14.93 1.40
C GLN A 239 -2.41 15.20 -0.02
N GLY A 240 -1.76 16.13 -0.72
CA GLY A 240 -1.99 16.37 -2.13
C GLY A 240 -1.48 15.23 -3.00
N MET A 241 -1.36 15.49 -4.30
CA MET A 241 -0.79 14.53 -5.23
C MET A 241 0.70 14.30 -4.93
N HIS A 242 1.16 13.07 -5.07
CA HIS A 242 2.51 12.63 -4.78
C HIS A 242 2.88 11.37 -5.59
N TRP A 243 4.11 10.91 -5.41
CA TRP A 243 4.57 9.59 -5.82
C TRP A 243 5.11 8.84 -4.59
N ASP A 244 4.74 7.58 -4.45
CA ASP A 244 5.26 6.70 -3.39
C ASP A 244 6.57 6.00 -3.78
N VAL A 245 7.09 6.29 -4.97
CA VAL A 245 8.31 5.71 -5.53
C VAL A 245 9.33 6.80 -5.83
N SER A 246 10.62 6.44 -5.85
CA SER A 246 11.66 7.30 -6.40
C SER A 246 11.39 7.63 -7.87
N LEU A 247 11.67 8.88 -8.27
CA LEU A 247 11.56 9.33 -9.65
C LEU A 247 12.84 9.09 -10.48
N TYR A 248 13.83 8.40 -9.89
CA TYR A 248 15.04 8.02 -10.61
C TYR A 248 14.69 7.10 -11.80
N GLN A 249 15.22 7.44 -12.98
CA GLN A 249 14.87 6.77 -14.22
C GLN A 249 15.75 5.53 -14.47
N PRO A 250 15.19 4.45 -15.04
CA PRO A 250 13.76 4.25 -15.30
C PRO A 250 13.00 3.97 -13.99
N ILE A 251 11.81 4.57 -13.82
CA ILE A 251 10.96 4.24 -12.66
C ILE A 251 10.51 2.78 -12.81
N PRO A 252 10.72 1.91 -11.80
CA PRO A 252 10.30 0.52 -11.89
C PRO A 252 8.80 0.38 -12.14
N PHE A 253 8.39 -0.73 -12.74
CA PHE A 253 6.98 -1.08 -12.77
C PHE A 253 6.53 -1.55 -11.39
N ALA A 254 5.44 -0.97 -10.89
CA ALA A 254 4.63 -1.53 -9.82
C ALA A 254 3.23 -0.92 -9.86
N THR A 255 2.33 -1.54 -9.13
CA THR A 255 0.92 -1.16 -9.05
C THR A 255 0.57 -0.68 -7.65
N GLN A 256 -0.53 0.05 -7.57
CA GLN A 256 -1.30 0.27 -6.34
C GLN A 256 -2.78 0.10 -6.67
N GLY A 257 -3.61 -0.10 -5.64
CA GLY A 257 -5.05 -0.32 -5.85
C GLY A 257 -5.92 0.22 -4.71
N ILE A 258 -7.11 0.70 -5.10
CA ILE A 258 -8.11 1.27 -4.20
C ILE A 258 -9.50 0.76 -4.58
N LEU A 259 -10.10 0.01 -3.67
CA LEU A 259 -11.46 -0.51 -3.80
C LEU A 259 -12.44 0.52 -3.24
N TYR A 260 -13.42 0.93 -4.03
CA TYR A 260 -14.49 1.81 -3.59
C TYR A 260 -15.56 1.01 -2.84
N LEU A 261 -15.82 1.39 -1.59
CA LEU A 261 -16.81 0.72 -0.73
C LEU A 261 -18.21 1.32 -0.86
N THR A 262 -18.29 2.48 -1.50
CA THR A 262 -19.52 3.24 -1.77
C THR A 262 -19.40 3.93 -3.11
N ASP A 263 -20.53 4.13 -3.81
CA ASP A 263 -20.57 4.95 -5.03
C ASP A 263 -19.93 6.31 -4.77
N THR A 264 -18.89 6.60 -5.55
CA THR A 264 -18.08 7.80 -5.38
C THR A 264 -17.91 8.47 -6.74
N PRO A 265 -18.73 9.50 -7.04
CA PRO A 265 -18.51 10.31 -8.23
C PRO A 265 -17.19 11.11 -8.10
N PRO A 266 -16.61 11.59 -9.21
CA PRO A 266 -15.28 12.19 -9.22
C PRO A 266 -15.06 13.31 -8.20
N GLU A 267 -16.05 14.17 -7.98
CA GLU A 267 -15.99 15.30 -7.05
C GLU A 267 -16.06 14.89 -5.56
N GLN A 268 -16.43 13.65 -5.26
CA GLN A 268 -16.61 13.14 -3.89
C GLN A 268 -15.28 12.64 -3.29
N GLY A 269 -14.19 13.38 -3.51
CA GLY A 269 -12.89 13.08 -2.92
C GLY A 269 -12.26 11.79 -3.45
N ALA A 270 -12.59 11.42 -4.69
CA ALA A 270 -12.07 10.26 -5.39
C ALA A 270 -10.53 10.24 -5.47
N LEU A 271 -9.95 9.09 -5.81
CA LEU A 271 -8.56 9.01 -6.24
C LEU A 271 -8.37 9.96 -7.43
N THR A 272 -7.41 10.86 -7.32
CA THR A 272 -6.97 11.72 -8.42
C THR A 272 -5.60 11.27 -8.88
N LEU A 273 -5.42 11.11 -10.19
CA LEU A 273 -4.15 10.78 -10.82
C LEU A 273 -3.96 11.60 -12.10
N VAL A 274 -2.75 11.60 -12.67
CA VAL A 274 -2.52 12.22 -14.01
C VAL A 274 -2.45 11.11 -15.07
N PRO A 275 -3.50 10.88 -15.87
CA PRO A 275 -3.50 9.84 -16.88
C PRO A 275 -2.34 9.99 -17.88
N GLY A 276 -1.70 8.86 -18.19
CA GLY A 276 -0.62 8.76 -19.17
C GLY A 276 0.72 9.33 -18.72
N PHE A 277 0.82 9.80 -17.47
CA PHE A 277 2.05 10.44 -16.99
C PHE A 277 3.24 9.48 -16.91
N HIS A 278 2.99 8.18 -16.70
CA HIS A 278 4.02 7.13 -16.68
C HIS A 278 4.84 7.08 -17.98
N ARG A 279 4.27 7.53 -19.10
CA ARG A 279 4.93 7.56 -20.42
C ARG A 279 5.76 8.82 -20.68
N ARG A 280 5.52 9.89 -19.91
CA ARG A 280 6.12 11.21 -20.13
C ARG A 280 6.87 11.76 -18.92
N VAL A 281 6.90 11.02 -17.80
CA VAL A 281 7.61 11.42 -16.57
C VAL A 281 9.09 11.65 -16.81
N GLY A 282 9.77 10.81 -17.61
CA GLY A 282 11.18 11.00 -17.95
C GLY A 282 11.44 12.31 -18.71
N ASP A 283 10.69 12.55 -19.78
CA ASP A 283 10.76 13.79 -20.57
C ASP A 283 10.45 15.01 -19.72
N TRP A 284 9.39 14.94 -18.92
CA TRP A 284 9.01 16.00 -18.00
C TRP A 284 10.12 16.32 -16.99
N LEU A 285 10.72 15.30 -16.36
CA LEU A 285 11.85 15.48 -15.44
C LEU A 285 13.04 16.17 -16.12
N SER A 286 13.34 15.81 -17.37
CA SER A 286 14.45 16.41 -18.13
C SER A 286 14.22 17.88 -18.53
N GLN A 287 12.96 18.32 -18.54
CA GLN A 287 12.58 19.69 -18.90
C GLN A 287 12.50 20.61 -17.68
N LEU A 288 12.59 20.06 -16.46
CA LEU A 288 12.63 20.86 -15.25
C LEU A 288 13.95 21.67 -15.17
N PRO A 289 13.91 22.89 -14.62
CA PRO A 289 15.12 23.62 -14.25
C PRO A 289 16.03 22.77 -13.36
N ALA A 290 17.35 22.97 -13.46
CA ALA A 290 18.34 22.15 -12.74
C ALA A 290 18.19 22.17 -11.20
N ASP A 291 17.57 23.21 -10.65
CA ASP A 291 17.30 23.42 -9.23
C ASP A 291 15.83 23.16 -8.84
N ALA A 292 14.97 22.77 -9.77
CA ALA A 292 13.58 22.49 -9.48
C ALA A 292 13.44 21.18 -8.69
N ALA A 293 12.63 21.22 -7.63
CA ALA A 293 12.24 20.03 -6.89
C ALA A 293 11.04 19.37 -7.58
N PRO A 294 11.16 18.18 -8.21
CA PRO A 294 10.07 17.58 -8.98
C PRO A 294 8.80 17.32 -8.14
N ARG A 295 8.99 16.93 -6.88
CA ARG A 295 7.89 16.64 -5.94
C ARG A 295 7.16 17.88 -5.42
N GLN A 296 7.67 19.07 -5.69
CA GLN A 296 7.07 20.35 -5.27
C GLN A 296 6.42 21.09 -6.44
N GLN A 297 6.43 20.50 -7.63
CA GLN A 297 5.75 21.08 -8.80
C GLN A 297 4.23 20.98 -8.63
N ASP A 298 3.50 21.83 -9.37
CA ASP A 298 2.04 21.76 -9.41
C ASP A 298 1.59 20.54 -10.22
N LEU A 299 1.42 19.42 -9.53
CA LEU A 299 0.98 18.17 -10.13
C LEU A 299 -0.48 18.21 -10.61
N GLN A 300 -1.30 19.12 -10.07
CA GLN A 300 -2.68 19.29 -10.52
C GLN A 300 -2.71 19.87 -11.94
N ALA A 301 -1.84 20.84 -12.23
CA ALA A 301 -1.71 21.45 -13.54
C ALA A 301 -1.25 20.49 -14.65
N LEU A 302 -0.79 19.28 -14.32
CA LEU A 302 -0.34 18.28 -15.29
C LEU A 302 -1.49 17.52 -15.98
N GLY A 303 -2.75 17.88 -15.68
CA GLY A 303 -3.95 17.21 -16.18
C GLY A 303 -4.50 16.18 -15.20
N ALA A 304 -4.44 16.51 -13.90
CA ALA A 304 -4.96 15.65 -12.85
C ALA A 304 -6.48 15.42 -13.02
N THR A 305 -6.89 14.16 -12.92
CA THR A 305 -8.26 13.71 -13.16
C THR A 305 -8.73 12.89 -11.97
N PRO A 306 -9.82 13.30 -11.27
CA PRO A 306 -10.47 12.45 -10.29
C PRO A 306 -11.18 11.26 -10.96
N ILE A 307 -10.94 10.06 -10.47
CA ILE A 307 -11.45 8.80 -11.01
C ILE A 307 -12.58 8.29 -10.14
N GLY A 308 -13.81 8.67 -10.49
CA GLY A 308 -15.02 8.17 -9.86
C GLY A 308 -15.28 6.70 -10.20
N ALA A 309 -15.90 5.97 -9.28
CA ALA A 309 -16.21 4.55 -9.42
C ALA A 309 -17.39 4.15 -8.51
N ASP A 310 -18.01 3.02 -8.83
CA ASP A 310 -19.17 2.52 -8.10
C ASP A 310 -18.76 1.63 -6.92
N ALA A 311 -19.67 1.38 -5.98
CA ALA A 311 -19.40 0.47 -4.87
C ALA A 311 -19.03 -0.93 -5.40
N GLY A 312 -17.87 -1.43 -4.98
CA GLY A 312 -17.32 -2.72 -5.40
C GLY A 312 -16.37 -2.65 -6.59
N ASP A 313 -16.17 -1.47 -7.19
CA ASP A 313 -15.18 -1.26 -8.23
C ASP A 313 -13.78 -1.04 -7.63
N LEU A 314 -12.75 -1.61 -8.28
CA LEU A 314 -11.35 -1.42 -7.92
C LEU A 314 -10.67 -0.57 -8.99
N VAL A 315 -10.01 0.50 -8.58
CA VAL A 315 -9.09 1.23 -9.46
C VAL A 315 -7.67 0.74 -9.19
N ILE A 316 -6.98 0.27 -10.22
CA ILE A 316 -5.56 -0.09 -10.20
C ILE A 316 -4.80 0.98 -10.98
N TRP A 317 -3.65 1.44 -10.49
CA TRP A 317 -2.80 2.40 -11.19
C TRP A 317 -1.31 2.06 -11.12
N HIS A 318 -0.58 2.53 -12.13
CA HIS A 318 0.86 2.42 -12.27
C HIS A 318 1.56 3.40 -11.33
N GLN A 319 2.56 2.95 -10.56
CA GLN A 319 3.19 3.76 -9.50
C GLN A 319 3.86 5.05 -9.99
N ALA A 320 4.25 5.10 -11.27
CA ALA A 320 4.81 6.31 -11.88
C ALA A 320 3.77 7.43 -12.13
N LEU A 321 2.47 7.18 -11.93
CA LEU A 321 1.47 8.23 -11.96
C LEU A 321 1.49 9.05 -10.66
N PRO A 322 1.64 10.39 -10.73
CA PRO A 322 1.36 11.21 -9.56
C PRO A 322 -0.11 11.06 -9.21
N HIS A 323 -0.38 10.80 -7.93
CA HIS A 323 -1.71 10.46 -7.47
C HIS A 323 -1.94 10.94 -6.04
N GLY A 324 -3.20 10.99 -5.61
CA GLY A 324 -3.55 11.31 -4.24
C GLY A 324 -5.06 11.41 -4.06
N PRO A 325 -5.56 11.56 -2.82
CA PRO A 325 -6.95 11.89 -2.59
C PRO A 325 -7.23 13.34 -3.04
N SER A 326 -8.47 13.61 -3.44
CA SER A 326 -8.94 14.96 -3.71
C SER A 326 -9.80 15.51 -2.56
N PRO A 327 -9.98 16.84 -2.47
CA PRO A 327 -10.99 17.43 -1.62
C PRO A 327 -12.37 16.85 -1.94
N ASN A 328 -13.12 16.45 -0.92
CA ASN A 328 -14.47 15.95 -1.11
C ASN A 328 -15.46 17.12 -1.19
N ARG A 329 -15.88 17.44 -2.43
CA ARG A 329 -16.87 18.48 -2.74
C ARG A 329 -18.27 17.92 -3.00
N GLY A 330 -18.44 16.62 -2.79
CA GLY A 330 -19.72 15.92 -2.89
C GLY A 330 -20.56 16.10 -1.63
N THR A 331 -21.61 15.27 -1.50
CA THR A 331 -22.57 15.33 -0.39
C THR A 331 -22.46 14.17 0.58
N ARG A 332 -21.65 13.15 0.26
CA ARG A 332 -21.42 11.98 1.13
C ARG A 332 -19.93 11.70 1.35
N PRO A 333 -19.54 11.02 2.43
CA PRO A 333 -18.15 10.61 2.62
C PRO A 333 -17.75 9.55 1.59
N ARG A 334 -16.51 9.58 1.14
CA ARG A 334 -15.90 8.47 0.38
C ARG A 334 -15.35 7.44 1.35
N LEU A 335 -15.76 6.20 1.16
CA LEU A 335 -15.22 5.03 1.87
C LEU A 335 -14.49 4.13 0.89
N VAL A 336 -13.27 3.73 1.25
CA VAL A 336 -12.38 2.92 0.39
C VAL A 336 -11.60 1.90 1.22
N GLN A 337 -11.15 0.83 0.57
CA GLN A 337 -10.18 -0.11 1.08
C GLN A 337 -8.97 -0.15 0.16
N TYR A 338 -7.75 -0.06 0.71
CA TYR A 338 -6.53 -0.20 -0.09
C TYR A 338 -6.21 -1.69 -0.29
N ILE A 339 -6.06 -2.12 -1.54
CA ILE A 339 -5.77 -3.51 -1.91
C ILE A 339 -4.75 -3.48 -3.05
N ASN A 340 -3.62 -4.16 -2.86
CA ASN A 340 -2.62 -4.32 -3.89
C ASN A 340 -2.10 -5.75 -3.90
N LEU A 341 -1.70 -6.22 -5.09
CA LEU A 341 -1.04 -7.49 -5.26
C LEU A 341 0.25 -7.28 -6.06
N THR A 342 1.33 -7.89 -5.59
CA THR A 342 2.67 -7.71 -6.18
C THR A 342 3.44 -9.03 -6.20
N PRO A 343 4.35 -9.25 -7.17
CA PRO A 343 5.24 -10.39 -7.16
C PRO A 343 6.22 -10.29 -6.00
N ALA A 344 6.90 -11.38 -5.68
CA ALA A 344 7.85 -11.42 -4.57
C ALA A 344 9.06 -10.48 -4.77
N HIS A 345 9.36 -10.13 -6.01
CA HIS A 345 10.44 -9.25 -6.40
C HIS A 345 9.92 -8.09 -7.24
N VAL A 346 10.06 -6.87 -6.71
CA VAL A 346 9.78 -5.63 -7.43
C VAL A 346 11.06 -4.78 -7.40
N PRO A 347 11.58 -4.31 -8.54
CA PRO A 347 12.76 -3.45 -8.53
C PRO A 347 12.49 -2.14 -7.78
N CYS A 348 13.48 -1.65 -7.06
CA CYS A 348 13.42 -0.36 -6.35
C CYS A 348 14.72 0.41 -6.54
N HIS A 349 14.65 1.74 -6.47
CA HIS A 349 15.83 2.59 -6.43
C HIS A 349 16.15 3.04 -5.01
N GLU A 350 17.42 2.95 -4.64
CA GLU A 350 17.92 3.50 -3.36
C GLU A 350 18.05 5.02 -3.40
N HIS A 351 18.36 5.58 -4.57
CA HIS A 351 18.42 7.02 -4.79
C HIS A 351 17.01 7.57 -4.94
N TRP A 352 16.66 8.58 -4.13
CA TRP A 352 15.36 9.26 -4.17
C TRP A 352 15.49 10.62 -4.88
N VAL A 353 14.68 10.79 -5.93
CA VAL A 353 14.50 12.04 -6.70
C VAL A 353 13.14 12.65 -6.38
#